data_AF-A0A2H5ZD54-F1
#
_entry.id   AF-A0A2H5ZD54-F1
#
_cell.length_a   1.000
_cell.length_b   1.000
_cell.length_c   1.000
_cell.angle_alpha   90.00
_cell.angle_beta   90.00
_cell.angle_gamma   90.00
#
_symmetry.space_group_name_H-M   'P 1'
#
loop_
_entity.id
_entity.type
_entity.pdbx_description
1 polymer ?
#
loop_
_entity_poly.entity_id
_entity_poly.type
_entity_poly.pdbx_seq_one_letter_code
_entity_poly.pdbx_strand_id
1 'polypeptide(L)'
;MASLGRPIAQGGTAGARRQGLRLPAVNWWLVAAIAVFAIGAALPVLQSSATTSRGFDIRAVEQRQAELRGEIATLEAQIAAQSSLERVRQRAEAMGLRPSSEPIVVSVDVPGPEPARIPAEYLPEAVPTPERPDSWWRSLLKWLPLPE
;
A
#
# COMPACT_ATOMS: atom_id res chain seq x y z
N MET A 1 20.47 62.67 -83.22
CA MET A 1 21.10 63.17 -81.98
C MET A 1 20.10 63.07 -80.84
N ALA A 2 20.55 62.56 -79.69
CA ALA A 2 19.91 62.53 -78.36
C ALA A 2 18.64 61.64 -78.18
N SER A 3 18.90 60.34 -77.97
CA SER A 3 18.07 59.43 -77.16
C SER A 3 18.63 59.38 -75.74
N LEU A 4 17.86 59.57 -74.66
CA LEU A 4 18.15 58.99 -73.33
C LEU A 4 17.04 59.31 -72.31
N GLY A 5 16.66 58.32 -71.51
CA GLY A 5 15.93 58.56 -70.25
C GLY A 5 14.91 57.49 -69.85
N ARG A 6 15.27 56.20 -69.86
CA ARG A 6 14.54 55.16 -69.11
C ARG A 6 14.99 55.20 -67.65
N PRO A 7 14.11 55.30 -66.65
CA PRO A 7 14.49 54.94 -65.29
C PRO A 7 14.50 53.41 -65.14
N ILE A 8 15.69 52.88 -64.86
CA ILE A 8 15.94 51.51 -64.44
C ILE A 8 15.72 51.49 -62.92
N ALA A 9 14.60 50.93 -62.47
CA ALA A 9 14.41 50.67 -61.04
C ALA A 9 14.95 49.26 -60.73
N GLN A 10 16.05 49.30 -60.01
CA GLN A 10 16.94 48.23 -59.59
C GLN A 10 16.25 47.26 -58.63
N GLY A 11 16.65 45.99 -58.69
CA GLY A 11 16.12 44.89 -57.88
C GLY A 11 16.21 45.14 -56.37
N GLY A 12 15.10 44.89 -55.68
CA GLY A 12 15.04 44.67 -54.24
C GLY A 12 14.69 43.22 -53.98
N THR A 13 15.69 42.42 -53.68
CA THR A 13 15.60 41.03 -53.22
C THR A 13 14.70 40.89 -51.99
N ALA A 14 13.81 39.89 -52.05
CA ALA A 14 13.44 39.00 -50.95
C ALA A 14 13.60 39.56 -49.53
N GLY A 15 12.66 40.40 -49.10
CA GLY A 15 12.41 40.65 -47.70
C GLY A 15 11.63 39.48 -47.10
N ALA A 16 12.28 38.34 -46.90
CA ALA A 16 11.75 37.29 -46.03
C ALA A 16 11.53 37.91 -44.64
N ARG A 17 10.26 38.19 -44.30
CA ARG A 17 9.84 38.54 -42.95
C ARG A 17 10.19 37.36 -42.06
N ARG A 18 11.41 37.37 -41.52
CA ARG A 18 11.75 36.58 -40.35
C ARG A 18 10.90 37.13 -39.22
N GLN A 19 9.75 36.50 -39.02
CA GLN A 19 9.02 36.53 -37.76
C GLN A 19 9.98 35.94 -36.72
N GLY A 20 10.88 36.79 -36.21
CA GLY A 20 11.61 36.46 -35.01
C GLY A 20 10.56 36.20 -33.95
N LEU A 21 10.57 35.00 -33.36
CA LEU A 21 9.96 34.81 -32.06
C LEU A 21 10.61 35.86 -31.15
N ARG A 22 9.92 36.99 -30.97
CA ARG A 22 10.24 37.92 -29.90
C ARG A 22 9.88 37.16 -28.64
N LEU A 23 10.88 36.51 -28.05
CA LEU A 23 10.77 36.00 -26.70
C LEU A 23 10.28 37.19 -25.86
N PRO A 24 9.10 37.10 -25.22
CA PRO A 24 8.63 38.19 -24.38
C PRO A 24 9.70 38.45 -23.33
N ALA A 25 9.93 39.72 -23.01
CA ALA A 25 10.85 40.10 -21.94
C ALA A 25 10.47 39.27 -20.71
N VAL A 26 11.39 38.38 -20.31
CA VAL A 26 11.12 37.42 -19.25
C VAL A 26 10.86 38.22 -17.99
N ASN A 27 9.60 38.22 -17.56
CA ASN A 27 9.21 38.89 -16.34
C ASN A 27 9.77 38.08 -15.18
N TRP A 28 10.87 38.55 -14.59
CA TRP A 28 11.55 37.87 -13.48
C TRP A 28 10.62 37.60 -12.29
N TRP A 29 9.58 38.41 -12.11
CA TRP A 29 8.53 38.17 -11.12
C TRP A 29 7.71 36.90 -11.43
N LEU A 30 7.42 36.64 -12.70
CA LEU A 30 6.72 35.43 -13.12
C LEU A 30 7.60 34.19 -12.90
N VAL A 31 8.90 34.30 -13.20
CA VAL A 31 9.87 33.22 -12.94
C VAL A 31 9.98 32.93 -11.44
N ALA A 32 10.04 33.97 -10.61
CA ALA A 32 10.06 33.82 -9.15
C ALA A 32 8.76 33.18 -8.63
N ALA A 33 7.60 33.60 -9.13
CA ALA A 33 6.32 33.00 -8.74
C ALA A 33 6.24 31.51 -9.13
N ILE A 34 6.70 31.14 -10.32
CA ILE A 34 6.75 29.75 -10.78
C ILE A 34 7.75 28.94 -9.94
N ALA A 35 8.92 29.50 -9.61
CA ALA A 35 9.90 28.82 -8.78
C ALA A 35 9.37 28.56 -7.36
N VAL A 36 8.73 29.56 -6.74
CA VAL A 36 8.11 29.41 -5.41
C VAL A 36 6.99 28.37 -5.45
N PHE A 37 6.16 28.38 -6.51
CA PHE A 37 5.11 27.38 -6.68
C PHE A 37 5.67 25.96 -6.87
N ALA A 38 6.74 25.81 -7.67
CA ALA A 38 7.40 24.52 -7.88
C ALA A 38 8.03 23.96 -6.59
N ILE A 39 8.66 24.82 -5.79
CA ILE A 39 9.23 24.45 -4.49
C ILE A 39 8.08 24.08 -3.52
N GLY A 40 7.02 24.88 -3.48
CA GLY A 40 5.81 24.63 -2.68
C GLY A 40 5.14 23.29 -3.02
N ALA A 41 5.08 22.96 -4.31
CA ALA A 41 4.52 21.70 -4.81
C ALA A 41 5.43 20.48 -4.54
N ALA A 42 6.73 20.69 -4.31
CA ALA A 42 7.68 19.62 -3.98
C ALA A 42 7.66 19.22 -2.49
N LEU A 43 7.25 20.13 -1.60
CA LEU A 43 7.12 19.87 -0.15
C LEU A 43 6.24 18.65 0.21
N PRO A 44 5.03 18.46 -0.37
CA PRO A 44 4.20 17.29 -0.09
C PRO A 44 4.87 15.95 -0.45
N VAL A 45 5.72 15.93 -1.48
CA VAL A 45 6.43 14.72 -1.93
C VAL A 45 7.48 14.27 -0.90
N LEU A 46 8.17 15.23 -0.29
CA LEU A 46 9.11 14.94 0.80
C LEU A 46 8.38 14.49 2.08
N GLN A 47 7.23 15.09 2.40
CA GLN A 47 6.41 14.68 3.56
C GLN A 47 5.81 13.29 3.38
N SER A 48 5.43 12.92 2.16
CA SER A 48 4.93 11.57 1.84
C SER A 48 5.99 10.50 2.12
N SER A 49 7.26 10.76 1.77
CA SER A 49 8.35 9.80 1.95
C SER A 49 8.69 9.55 3.44
N ALA A 50 8.71 10.61 4.25
CA ALA A 50 9.01 10.50 5.68
C ALA A 50 7.87 9.84 6.49
N THR A 51 6.62 10.05 6.08
CA THR A 51 5.45 9.44 6.74
C THR A 51 5.34 7.95 6.41
N THR A 52 5.67 7.56 5.18
CA THR A 52 5.69 6.15 4.78
C THR A 52 6.80 5.36 5.48
N SER A 53 8.00 5.93 5.67
CA SER A 53 9.09 5.22 6.37
C SER A 53 8.76 4.95 7.84
N ARG A 54 8.16 5.91 8.55
CA ARG A 54 7.69 5.71 9.94
C ARG A 54 6.55 4.69 10.03
N GLY A 55 5.69 4.64 9.00
CA GLY A 55 4.62 3.64 8.93
C GLY A 55 5.13 2.21 8.80
N PHE A 56 6.26 1.98 8.12
CA PHE A 56 6.87 0.65 8.03
C PHE A 56 7.45 0.18 9.36
N ASP A 57 8.14 1.06 10.10
CA ASP A 57 8.67 0.72 11.42
C ASP A 57 7.54 0.40 12.42
N ILE A 58 6.46 1.17 12.39
CA ILE A 58 5.27 0.91 13.22
C ILE A 58 4.66 -0.44 12.88
N ARG A 59 4.45 -0.74 11.59
CA ARG A 59 3.90 -2.04 11.17
C ARG A 59 4.81 -3.21 11.55
N ALA A 60 6.13 -3.04 11.46
CA ALA A 60 7.08 -4.08 11.86
C ALA A 60 6.99 -4.35 13.37
N VAL A 61 6.85 -3.30 14.19
CA VAL A 61 6.66 -3.43 15.64
C VAL A 61 5.30 -4.06 15.97
N GLU A 62 4.23 -3.67 15.29
CA GLU A 62 2.88 -4.26 15.46
C GLU A 62 2.86 -5.74 15.10
N GLN A 63 3.49 -6.13 13.98
CA GLN A 63 3.63 -7.54 13.59
C GLN A 63 4.36 -8.34 14.65
N ARG A 64 5.47 -7.81 15.17
CA ARG A 64 6.26 -8.49 16.21
C ARG A 64 5.49 -8.60 17.53
N GLN A 65 4.68 -7.61 17.86
CA GLN A 65 3.79 -7.67 19.02
C GLN A 65 2.71 -8.75 18.84
N ALA A 66 2.12 -8.84 17.65
CA ALA A 66 1.11 -9.87 17.35
C ALA A 66 1.70 -11.29 17.43
N GLU A 67 2.90 -11.49 16.90
CA GLU A 67 3.63 -12.76 16.97
C GLU A 67 3.88 -13.19 18.43
N LEU A 68 4.45 -12.30 19.25
CA LEU A 68 4.72 -12.57 20.66
C LEU A 68 3.44 -12.88 21.46
N ARG A 69 2.33 -12.19 21.15
CA ARG A 69 1.03 -12.48 21.79
C ARG A 69 0.51 -13.86 21.43
N GLY A 70 0.70 -14.30 20.17
CA GLY A 70 0.36 -15.65 19.75
C GLY A 70 1.17 -16.72 20.47
N GLU A 71 2.47 -16.47 20.66
CA GLU A 71 3.36 -17.37 21.39
C GLU A 71 2.95 -17.49 22.87
N ILE A 72 2.65 -16.36 23.53
CA ILE A 72 2.14 -16.34 24.91
C ILE A 72 0.84 -17.13 25.02
N ALA A 73 -0.13 -16.89 24.15
CA ALA A 73 -1.41 -17.60 24.18
C ALA A 73 -1.23 -19.12 24.01
N THR A 74 -0.29 -19.53 23.16
CA THR A 74 0.04 -20.96 22.95
C THR A 74 0.68 -21.57 24.19
N LEU A 75 1.60 -20.86 24.84
CA LEU A 75 2.23 -21.31 26.09
C LEU A 75 1.22 -21.37 27.25
N GLU A 76 0.35 -20.38 27.38
CA GLU A 76 -0.72 -20.37 28.37
C GLU A 76 -1.68 -21.56 28.17
N ALA A 77 -2.03 -21.88 26.93
CA ALA A 77 -2.84 -23.06 26.61
C ALA A 77 -2.15 -24.36 27.00
N GLN A 78 -0.83 -24.48 26.78
CA GLN A 78 -0.05 -25.66 27.21
C GLN A 78 -0.02 -25.79 28.74
N ILE A 79 0.18 -24.69 29.46
CA ILE A 79 0.14 -24.67 30.94
C ILE A 79 -1.24 -25.07 31.44
N ALA A 80 -2.31 -24.54 30.84
CA ALA A 80 -3.68 -24.89 31.19
C ALA A 80 -3.99 -26.36 30.92
N ALA A 81 -3.48 -26.93 29.83
CA ALA A 81 -3.62 -28.35 29.52
C ALA A 81 -2.90 -29.23 30.54
N GLN A 82 -1.66 -28.90 30.90
CA GLN A 82 -0.90 -29.64 31.93
C GLN A 82 -1.55 -29.55 33.31
N SER A 83 -1.99 -28.35 33.72
CA SER A 83 -2.73 -28.13 34.97
C SER A 83 -4.04 -28.92 34.99
N SER A 84 -4.75 -28.99 33.86
CA SER A 84 -5.96 -29.79 33.74
C SER A 84 -5.68 -31.28 33.84
N LEU A 85 -4.61 -31.78 33.22
CA LEU A 85 -4.19 -33.18 33.35
C LEU A 85 -3.90 -33.55 34.81
N GLU A 86 -3.18 -32.68 35.53
CA GLU A 86 -2.85 -32.90 36.94
C GLU A 86 -4.12 -32.91 37.82
N ARG A 87 -5.05 -31.98 37.58
CA ARG A 87 -6.36 -31.99 38.27
C ARG A 87 -7.16 -33.26 37.99
N VAL A 88 -7.18 -33.73 36.73
CA VAL A 88 -7.84 -34.99 36.35
C VAL A 88 -7.18 -36.17 37.06
N ARG A 89 -5.85 -36.23 37.11
CA ARG A 89 -5.08 -37.26 37.81
C ARG A 89 -5.43 -37.29 39.29
N GLN A 90 -5.37 -36.15 39.98
CA GLN A 90 -5.70 -36.04 41.40
C GLN A 90 -7.15 -36.47 41.67
N ARG A 91 -8.09 -36.09 40.80
CA ARG A 91 -9.50 -36.50 40.95
C ARG A 91 -9.70 -38.00 40.72
N ALA A 92 -9.00 -38.58 39.75
CA ALA A 92 -9.02 -40.02 39.49
C ALA A 92 -8.46 -40.80 40.69
N GLU A 93 -7.33 -40.36 41.26
CA GLU A 93 -6.74 -40.95 42.46
C GLU A 93 -7.66 -40.86 43.67
N ALA A 94 -8.37 -39.74 43.85
CA ALA A 94 -9.39 -39.58 44.88
C ALA A 94 -10.58 -40.54 44.70
N MET A 95 -10.83 -41.02 43.48
CA MET A 95 -11.83 -42.05 43.17
C MET A 95 -11.25 -43.48 43.26
N GLY A 96 -10.00 -43.63 43.68
CA GLY A 96 -9.31 -44.91 43.76
C GLY A 96 -8.81 -45.46 42.42
N LEU A 97 -8.93 -44.69 41.35
CA LEU A 97 -8.39 -45.06 40.03
C LEU A 97 -6.87 -44.89 40.04
N ARG A 98 -6.17 -45.82 39.37
CA ARG A 98 -4.72 -45.77 39.18
C ARG A 98 -4.38 -45.84 37.70
N PRO A 99 -3.27 -45.23 37.26
CA PRO A 99 -2.81 -45.37 35.89
C PRO A 99 -2.54 -46.85 35.59
N SER A 100 -3.05 -47.34 34.46
CA SER A 100 -2.82 -48.71 33.98
C SER A 100 -1.46 -48.80 33.29
N SER A 101 -0.66 -49.81 33.64
CA SER A 101 0.61 -50.11 32.94
C SER A 101 0.38 -50.71 31.55
N GLU A 102 -0.78 -51.33 31.33
CA GLU A 102 -1.17 -51.97 30.07
C GLU A 102 -2.51 -51.39 29.60
N PRO A 103 -2.49 -50.41 28.68
CA PRO A 103 -3.71 -49.85 28.13
C PRO A 103 -4.30 -50.79 27.06
N ILE A 104 -5.58 -51.15 27.19
CA ILE A 104 -6.32 -51.88 26.16
C ILE A 104 -6.83 -50.85 25.15
N VAL A 105 -6.24 -50.85 23.95
CA VAL A 105 -6.66 -49.95 22.86
C VAL A 105 -7.71 -50.66 22.01
N VAL A 106 -8.91 -50.09 21.94
CA VAL A 106 -10.00 -50.60 21.09
C VAL A 106 -10.08 -49.72 19.85
N SER A 107 -9.77 -50.28 18.69
CA SER A 107 -9.96 -49.62 17.39
C SER A 107 -11.43 -49.78 16.96
N VAL A 108 -12.16 -48.67 16.88
CA VAL A 108 -13.54 -48.66 16.40
C VAL A 108 -13.54 -48.30 14.92
N ASP A 109 -13.94 -49.25 14.08
CA ASP A 109 -13.92 -49.13 12.61
C ASP A 109 -15.25 -48.59 12.05
N VAL A 110 -15.86 -47.64 12.79
CA VAL A 110 -17.11 -47.00 12.39
C VAL A 110 -16.75 -45.67 11.74
N PRO A 111 -17.26 -45.36 10.53
CA PRO A 111 -17.01 -44.06 9.91
C PRO A 111 -17.45 -42.94 10.84
N GLY A 112 -16.56 -41.98 11.07
CA GLY A 112 -16.83 -40.82 11.92
C GLY A 112 -18.06 -40.06 11.42
N PRO A 113 -18.81 -39.41 12.34
CA PRO A 113 -19.98 -38.63 11.95
C PRO A 113 -19.61 -37.61 10.88
N GLU A 114 -20.52 -37.40 9.90
CA GLU A 114 -20.27 -36.44 8.82
C GLU A 114 -19.82 -35.09 9.40
N PRO A 115 -18.80 -34.43 8.81
CA PRO A 115 -18.29 -33.17 9.31
C PRO A 115 -19.44 -32.18 9.56
N ALA A 116 -19.54 -31.71 10.80
CA ALA A 116 -20.57 -30.75 11.18
C ALA A 116 -20.50 -29.55 10.23
N ARG A 117 -21.60 -29.27 9.52
CA ARG A 117 -21.72 -28.06 8.70
C ARG A 117 -21.71 -26.87 9.65
N ILE A 118 -20.56 -26.24 9.79
CA ILE A 118 -20.40 -25.09 10.67
C ILE A 118 -21.11 -23.90 9.99
N PRO A 119 -22.03 -23.21 10.68
CA PRO A 119 -22.62 -21.98 10.16
C PRO A 119 -21.54 -20.96 9.80
N ALA A 120 -21.77 -20.20 8.73
CA ALA A 120 -20.80 -19.25 8.19
C ALA A 120 -20.33 -18.19 9.20
N GLU A 121 -21.11 -17.94 10.26
CA GLU A 121 -20.77 -17.04 11.37
C GLU A 121 -19.56 -17.47 12.21
N TYR A 122 -19.16 -18.74 12.18
CA TYR A 122 -17.97 -19.25 12.90
C TYR A 122 -16.74 -19.34 12.00
N LEU A 123 -16.86 -19.02 10.71
CA LEU A 123 -15.70 -18.91 9.85
C LEU A 123 -15.00 -17.58 10.16
N PRO A 124 -13.66 -17.56 10.29
CA PRO A 124 -12.93 -16.31 10.45
C PRO A 124 -13.26 -15.39 9.28
N GLU A 125 -13.61 -14.15 9.62
CA GLU A 125 -14.02 -13.14 8.66
C GLU A 125 -12.90 -12.96 7.62
N ALA A 126 -13.24 -13.14 6.34
CA ALA A 126 -12.27 -13.03 5.26
C ALA A 126 -11.63 -11.64 5.32
N VAL A 127 -10.32 -11.60 5.61
CA VAL A 127 -9.58 -10.34 5.72
C VAL A 127 -9.82 -9.55 4.42
N PRO A 128 -10.45 -8.36 4.47
CA PRO A 128 -10.73 -7.60 3.28
C PRO A 128 -9.40 -7.34 2.57
N THR A 129 -9.35 -7.74 1.28
CA THR A 129 -8.17 -7.45 0.46
C THR A 129 -8.04 -5.93 0.42
N PRO A 130 -6.90 -5.34 0.86
CA PRO A 130 -6.77 -3.89 0.87
C PRO A 130 -6.93 -3.37 -0.55
N GLU A 131 -8.01 -2.62 -0.80
CA GLU A 131 -8.18 -1.89 -2.05
C GLU A 131 -6.94 -1.01 -2.23
N ARG A 132 -6.25 -1.20 -3.36
CA ARG A 132 -5.02 -0.49 -3.67
C ARG A 132 -5.36 1.00 -3.75
N PRO A 133 -4.78 1.88 -2.90
CA PRO A 133 -5.12 3.30 -2.90
C PRO A 133 -4.81 3.87 -4.28
N ASP A 134 -5.78 4.58 -4.85
CA ASP A 134 -5.64 5.23 -6.14
C ASP A 134 -4.39 6.11 -6.14
N SER A 135 -3.52 5.88 -7.12
CA SER A 135 -2.27 6.62 -7.20
C SER A 135 -2.56 8.08 -7.52
N TRP A 136 -2.05 8.99 -6.70
CA TRP A 136 -2.29 10.44 -6.76
C TRP A 136 -2.15 11.07 -8.17
N TRP A 137 -1.29 10.51 -9.02
CA TRP A 137 -1.09 10.95 -10.40
C TRP A 137 -2.35 10.79 -11.26
N ARG A 138 -3.19 9.78 -10.99
CA ARG A 138 -4.49 9.58 -11.67
C ARG A 138 -5.49 10.68 -11.31
N SER A 139 -5.47 11.16 -10.06
CA SER A 139 -6.31 12.29 -9.63
C SER A 139 -5.90 13.60 -10.31
N LEU A 140 -4.59 13.78 -10.58
CA LEU A 140 -4.09 14.94 -11.31
C LEU A 140 -4.48 14.91 -12.79
N LEU A 141 -4.40 13.74 -13.45
CA LEU A 141 -4.78 13.57 -14.86
C LEU A 141 -6.28 13.72 -15.11
N LYS A 142 -7.13 13.37 -14.13
CA LYS A 142 -8.58 13.59 -14.22
C LYS A 142 -8.95 15.07 -14.36
N TRP A 143 -8.08 15.99 -13.93
CA TRP A 143 -8.32 17.42 -14.03
C TRP A 143 -7.87 18.02 -15.37
N LEU A 144 -7.13 17.26 -16.21
CA LEU A 144 -6.67 17.74 -17.50
C LEU A 144 -7.71 17.44 -18.59
N PRO A 145 -8.31 18.46 -19.25
CA PRO A 145 -9.16 18.24 -20.42
C PRO A 145 -8.27 17.87 -21.61
N LEU A 146 -8.09 16.58 -21.86
CA LEU A 146 -7.51 16.08 -23.10
C LEU A 146 -8.55 16.27 -24.21
N PRO A 147 -8.28 17.06 -25.27
CA PRO A 147 -9.09 17.02 -26.47
C PRO A 147 -8.88 15.68 -27.18
N GLU A 148 -9.98 15.01 -27.53
CA GLU A 148 -10.01 13.89 -28.50
C GLU A 148 -9.49 14.35 -29.88
#